data_AF-A0A0D2K4Y1-F1
#
_entry.id   AF-A0A0D2K4Y1-F1
#
_cell.length_a   1.000
_cell.length_b   1.000
_cell.length_c   1.000
_cell.angle_alpha   90.00
_cell.angle_beta   90.00
_cell.angle_gamma   90.00
#
_symmetry.space_group_name_H-M   'P 1'
#
loop_
_entity.id
_entity.type
_entity.pdbx_description
1 polymer ?
#
loop_
_entity_poly.entity_id
_entity_poly.type
_entity_poly.pdbx_seq_one_letter_code
_entity_poly.pdbx_strand_id
1 'polypeptide(L)'
;MRLSSLLTLACAITAFILSILSLLAGDKRTFLQDTEILTLNISRLGHGSLFTSSSDSGLLSGLSSTIQQDINDIIGDATTDIASLLGLPDFFNVHATDYCQGDYSPNSTVHHAKHNVTHCSKSTLGFHFQPTKIVQDLLPDGITLDDIHWPSDITNAEHTIKVVSRIMVIFYIIGIVLSGVAMFTAAAGIFTNGRLSAFFNWLVDVLAFVTLGVASAVATAVMVIATNRINKYTDQIGIASSKGGKFLAMTWAATAVMLLASFVSLVQCCVGRPNRAKRYGGKDGY
;
A
#
# COMPACT_ATOMS: atom_id res chain seq x y z
N MET A 1 -8.77 -18.37 34.01
CA MET A 1 -8.36 -18.10 32.61
C MET A 1 -6.95 -17.56 32.60
N ARG A 2 -6.10 -17.97 31.66
CA ARG A 2 -4.74 -17.43 31.54
C ARG A 2 -4.83 -16.05 30.88
N LEU A 3 -4.45 -14.99 31.59
CA LEU A 3 -4.32 -13.65 31.02
C LEU A 3 -3.43 -13.67 29.75
N SER A 4 -2.42 -14.54 29.72
CA SER A 4 -1.55 -14.75 28.55
C SER A 4 -2.27 -15.27 27.30
N SER A 5 -3.26 -16.16 27.44
CA SER A 5 -4.01 -16.68 26.28
C SER A 5 -4.98 -15.64 25.72
N LEU A 6 -5.55 -14.80 26.60
CA LEU A 6 -6.34 -13.63 26.18
C LEU A 6 -5.47 -12.60 25.46
N LEU A 7 -4.23 -12.39 25.92
CA LEU A 7 -3.27 -11.51 25.27
C LEU A 7 -2.89 -12.02 23.87
N THR A 8 -2.55 -13.30 23.72
CA THR A 8 -2.25 -13.89 22.40
C THR A 8 -3.43 -13.74 21.45
N LEU A 9 -4.66 -14.01 21.93
CA LEU A 9 -5.87 -13.85 21.13
C LEU A 9 -6.09 -12.39 20.70
N ALA A 10 -5.94 -11.42 21.62
CA ALA A 10 -6.09 -10.00 21.32
C ALA A 10 -5.05 -9.53 20.29
N CYS A 11 -3.80 -10.00 20.40
CA CYS A 11 -2.75 -9.73 19.43
C CYS A 11 -3.10 -10.30 18.04
N ALA A 12 -3.51 -11.58 17.98
CA ALA A 12 -3.87 -12.23 16.72
C ALA A 12 -5.06 -11.54 16.03
N ILE A 13 -6.11 -11.16 16.79
CA ILE A 13 -7.25 -10.40 16.27
C ILE A 13 -6.79 -9.06 15.71
N THR A 14 -5.98 -8.32 16.46
CA THR A 14 -5.50 -6.99 16.04
C THR A 14 -4.68 -7.10 14.75
N ALA A 15 -3.76 -8.06 14.68
CA ALA A 15 -2.95 -8.29 13.49
C ALA A 15 -3.78 -8.74 12.27
N PHE A 16 -4.77 -9.61 12.47
CA PHE A 16 -5.69 -10.04 11.42
C PHE A 16 -6.49 -8.85 10.87
N ILE A 17 -7.03 -8.00 11.73
CA ILE A 17 -7.77 -6.80 11.32
C ILE A 17 -6.83 -5.84 10.58
N LEU A 18 -5.68 -5.47 11.15
CA LEU A 18 -4.76 -4.51 10.54
C LEU A 18 -4.22 -4.99 9.18
N SER A 19 -3.93 -6.28 9.03
CA SER A 19 -3.46 -6.85 7.76
C SER A 19 -4.55 -6.88 6.70
N ILE A 20 -5.79 -7.24 7.05
CA ILE A 20 -6.94 -7.14 6.13
C ILE A 20 -7.20 -5.69 5.72
N LEU A 21 -7.18 -4.76 6.67
CA LEU A 21 -7.37 -3.33 6.37
C LEU A 21 -6.28 -2.79 5.44
N SER A 22 -5.04 -3.24 5.61
CA SER A 22 -3.92 -2.87 4.74
C SER A 22 -4.09 -3.41 3.32
N LEU A 23 -4.65 -4.62 3.17
CA LEU A 23 -4.87 -5.23 1.85
C LEU A 23 -6.10 -4.66 1.13
N LEU A 24 -7.15 -4.30 1.87
CA LEU A 24 -8.43 -3.78 1.33
C LEU A 24 -8.51 -2.25 1.30
N ALA A 25 -7.45 -1.55 1.69
CA ALA A 25 -7.39 -0.09 1.61
C ALA A 25 -7.64 0.36 0.15
N GLY A 26 -8.56 1.30 -0.05
CA GLY A 26 -8.87 1.84 -1.38
C GLY A 26 -9.98 1.15 -2.17
N ASP A 27 -10.51 0.01 -1.70
CA ASP A 27 -11.55 -0.75 -2.44
C ASP A 27 -12.81 0.07 -2.74
N LYS A 28 -13.11 1.06 -1.90
CA LYS A 28 -14.17 2.05 -2.11
C LYS A 28 -13.64 3.43 -1.86
N ARG A 29 -14.27 4.41 -2.53
CA ARG A 29 -13.93 5.83 -2.37
C ARG A 29 -13.83 6.21 -0.89
N THR A 30 -14.76 5.84 0.00
CA THR A 30 -14.69 6.28 1.40
C THR A 30 -13.87 5.39 2.35
N PHE A 31 -13.28 4.30 1.85
CA PHE A 31 -12.66 3.29 2.71
C PHE A 31 -11.14 3.42 2.74
N LEU A 32 -10.61 3.94 3.86
CA LEU A 32 -9.17 4.04 4.14
C LEU A 32 -8.33 4.72 3.04
N GLN A 33 -8.82 5.84 2.49
CA GLN A 33 -8.13 6.60 1.43
C GLN A 33 -6.72 7.07 1.81
N ASP A 34 -6.50 7.33 3.10
CA ASP A 34 -5.20 7.77 3.61
C ASP A 34 -4.26 6.59 3.95
N THR A 35 -4.57 5.39 3.47
CA THR A 35 -3.77 4.17 3.65
C THR A 35 -3.15 3.75 2.32
N GLU A 36 -2.79 4.72 1.50
CA GLU A 36 -2.04 4.49 0.30
C GLU A 36 -0.62 4.00 0.63
N ILE A 37 -0.03 3.24 -0.28
CA ILE A 37 1.41 2.90 -0.27
C ILE A 37 2.20 4.13 -0.70
N LEU A 38 1.73 4.81 -1.75
CA LEU A 38 2.32 6.05 -2.24
C LEU A 38 1.24 6.97 -2.79
N THR A 39 1.49 8.27 -2.64
CA THR A 39 0.74 9.34 -3.27
C THR A 39 1.58 9.88 -4.42
N LEU A 40 0.98 10.08 -5.58
CA LEU A 40 1.59 10.75 -6.72
C LEU A 40 0.80 12.02 -6.98
N ASN A 41 1.41 13.17 -6.71
CA ASN A 41 0.86 14.48 -6.96
C ASN A 41 1.34 14.98 -8.33
N ILE A 42 0.37 15.27 -9.20
CA ILE A 42 0.57 15.79 -10.56
C ILE A 42 -0.08 17.15 -10.76
N SER A 43 -0.56 17.80 -9.70
CA SER A 43 -1.15 19.14 -9.78
C SER A 43 -0.23 20.20 -10.39
N ARG A 44 1.10 19.98 -10.35
CA ARG A 44 2.11 20.89 -10.93
C ARG A 44 2.66 20.41 -12.26
N LEU A 45 2.00 19.45 -12.90
CA LEU A 45 2.45 18.93 -14.19
C LEU A 45 2.46 20.06 -15.23
N GLY A 46 3.62 20.26 -15.87
CA GLY A 46 3.84 21.37 -16.81
C GLY A 46 4.61 22.57 -16.24
N HIS A 47 4.79 22.68 -14.92
CA HIS A 47 5.58 23.76 -14.29
C HIS A 47 7.08 23.47 -14.23
N GLY A 48 7.51 22.31 -14.71
CA GLY A 48 8.90 21.89 -14.63
C GLY A 48 9.81 22.54 -15.67
N SER A 49 11.12 22.46 -15.43
CA SER A 49 12.14 23.03 -16.31
C SER A 49 12.07 22.50 -17.74
N LEU A 50 11.59 21.27 -17.96
CA LEU A 50 11.46 20.70 -19.30
C LEU A 50 10.47 21.48 -20.16
N PHE A 51 9.35 21.92 -19.58
CA PHE A 51 8.28 22.65 -20.28
C PHE A 51 8.56 24.16 -20.37
N THR A 52 9.26 24.72 -19.39
CA THR A 52 9.65 26.14 -19.37
C THR A 52 10.91 26.43 -20.20
N SER A 53 11.82 25.44 -20.35
CA SER A 53 13.00 25.55 -21.21
C SER A 53 12.70 25.18 -22.66
N SER A 54 11.67 24.38 -22.91
CA SER A 54 11.21 24.07 -24.26
C SER A 54 10.45 25.26 -24.84
N SER A 55 11.21 26.23 -25.34
CA SER A 55 10.81 27.10 -26.46
C SER A 55 10.66 26.29 -27.77
N ASP A 56 10.23 25.03 -27.68
CA ASP A 56 10.14 24.10 -28.79
C ASP A 56 8.67 23.85 -29.09
N SER A 57 8.19 24.65 -30.02
CA SER A 57 6.79 24.80 -30.43
C SER A 57 6.15 23.49 -30.90
N GLY A 58 6.89 22.40 -31.10
CA GLY A 58 6.42 21.13 -31.67
C GLY A 58 5.49 20.31 -30.76
N LEU A 59 5.84 20.14 -29.48
CA LEU A 59 5.04 19.34 -28.55
C LEU A 59 3.78 20.10 -28.10
N LEU A 60 3.96 21.39 -27.75
CA LEU A 60 2.85 22.29 -27.44
C LEU A 60 1.93 22.51 -28.64
N SER A 61 2.46 22.60 -29.88
CA SER A 61 1.59 22.72 -31.07
C SER A 61 0.79 21.46 -31.35
N GLY A 62 1.38 20.27 -31.17
CA GLY A 62 0.67 18.98 -31.28
C GLY A 62 -0.49 18.88 -30.29
N LEU A 63 -0.26 19.25 -29.03
CA LEU A 63 -1.31 19.34 -28.01
C LEU A 63 -2.35 20.43 -28.34
N SER A 64 -1.90 21.61 -28.78
CA SER A 64 -2.79 22.74 -29.12
C SER A 64 -3.72 22.45 -30.30
N SER A 65 -3.26 21.65 -31.28
CA SER A 65 -4.06 21.26 -32.44
C SER A 65 -5.16 20.26 -32.09
N THR A 66 -5.00 19.54 -30.98
CA THR A 66 -6.00 18.59 -30.46
C THR A 66 -6.99 19.29 -29.53
N ILE A 67 -6.56 20.33 -28.80
CA ILE A 67 -7.41 21.19 -27.96
C ILE A 67 -7.86 22.40 -28.78
N GLN A 68 -8.55 22.14 -29.89
CA GLN A 68 -9.08 23.18 -30.77
C GLN A 68 -10.38 23.77 -30.21
N GLN A 69 -10.32 24.59 -29.14
CA GLN A 69 -11.37 25.62 -28.94
C GLN A 69 -11.10 26.83 -28.04
N ASP A 70 -9.89 27.11 -27.52
CA ASP A 70 -9.72 28.32 -26.66
C ASP A 70 -8.34 29.00 -26.64
N ILE A 71 -7.45 28.74 -27.61
CA ILE A 71 -6.02 29.16 -27.49
C ILE A 71 -5.70 30.53 -28.12
N ASN A 72 -6.67 31.27 -28.68
CA ASN A 72 -6.35 32.59 -29.24
C ASN A 72 -6.09 33.71 -28.20
N ASP A 73 -6.44 33.50 -26.92
CA ASP A 73 -6.17 34.46 -25.82
C ASP A 73 -5.03 34.01 -24.87
N ILE A 74 -4.42 32.84 -25.08
CA ILE A 74 -3.43 32.22 -24.16
C ILE A 74 -2.03 32.16 -24.79
N ILE A 75 -1.59 33.25 -25.42
CA ILE A 75 -0.16 33.46 -25.74
C ILE A 75 0.26 34.74 -25.02
N GLY A 76 0.26 34.67 -23.69
CA GLY A 76 0.58 35.80 -22.83
C GLY A 76 1.01 35.44 -21.40
N ASP A 77 0.71 34.22 -20.92
CA ASP A 77 1.17 33.75 -19.61
C ASP A 77 1.42 32.24 -19.69
N ALA A 78 2.68 31.82 -19.81
CA ALA A 78 3.10 30.43 -19.96
C ALA A 78 3.09 29.68 -18.61
N THR A 79 1.97 29.78 -17.89
CA THR A 79 1.82 29.26 -16.53
C THR A 79 0.40 28.76 -16.25
N THR A 80 -0.35 28.36 -17.28
CA THR A 80 -1.62 27.63 -17.10
C THR A 80 -1.33 26.17 -16.74
N ASP A 81 -1.95 25.66 -15.67
CA ASP A 81 -1.83 24.28 -15.22
C ASP A 81 -2.27 23.32 -16.34
N ILE A 82 -1.30 22.76 -17.07
CA ILE A 82 -1.56 21.86 -18.22
C ILE A 82 -2.42 20.66 -17.80
N ALA A 83 -2.28 20.21 -16.54
CA ALA A 83 -3.14 19.19 -15.94
C ALA A 83 -4.63 19.56 -15.98
N SER A 84 -4.97 20.82 -15.70
CA SER A 84 -6.36 21.32 -15.71
C SER A 84 -6.93 21.40 -17.13
N LEU A 85 -6.11 21.77 -18.12
CA LEU A 85 -6.49 21.83 -19.54
C LEU A 85 -6.76 20.44 -20.12
N LEU A 86 -6.05 19.43 -19.64
CA LEU A 86 -6.21 18.03 -20.06
C LEU A 86 -7.27 17.27 -19.25
N GLY A 87 -7.89 17.91 -18.26
CA GLY A 87 -8.85 17.25 -17.35
C GLY A 87 -8.22 16.12 -16.54
N LEU A 88 -6.92 16.20 -16.26
CA LEU A 88 -6.19 15.22 -15.46
C LEU A 88 -6.49 15.42 -13.97
N PRO A 89 -6.59 14.33 -13.18
CA PRO A 89 -6.75 14.43 -11.74
C PRO A 89 -5.50 15.05 -11.09
N ASP A 90 -5.64 15.77 -9.98
CA ASP A 90 -4.47 16.36 -9.31
C ASP A 90 -3.54 15.33 -8.64
N PHE A 91 -4.10 14.21 -8.18
CA PHE A 91 -3.33 13.17 -7.48
C PHE A 91 -3.82 11.76 -7.76
N PHE A 92 -2.91 10.80 -7.58
CA PHE A 92 -3.15 9.38 -7.54
C PHE A 92 -2.67 8.77 -6.22
N ASN A 93 -3.57 8.15 -5.48
CA ASN A 93 -3.27 7.34 -4.30
C ASN A 93 -3.21 5.88 -4.73
N VAL A 94 -2.04 5.26 -4.60
CA VAL A 94 -1.82 3.86 -4.99
C VAL A 94 -1.85 3.00 -3.74
N HIS A 95 -2.76 2.03 -3.69
CA HIS A 95 -2.89 1.05 -2.62
C HIS A 95 -2.27 -0.29 -3.03
N ALA A 96 -2.38 -1.30 -2.17
CA ALA A 96 -1.82 -2.63 -2.44
C ALA A 96 -2.48 -3.32 -3.65
N THR A 97 -3.78 -3.11 -3.85
CA THR A 97 -4.60 -3.83 -4.83
C THR A 97 -5.33 -2.94 -5.83
N ASP A 98 -5.26 -1.62 -5.66
CA ASP A 98 -5.95 -0.65 -6.50
C ASP A 98 -5.23 0.71 -6.48
N TYR A 99 -5.82 1.66 -7.19
CA TYR A 99 -5.47 3.06 -7.10
C TYR A 99 -6.75 3.90 -7.14
N CYS A 100 -6.68 5.05 -6.49
CA CYS A 100 -7.71 6.07 -6.53
C CYS A 100 -7.12 7.38 -7.07
N GLN A 101 -7.93 8.14 -7.78
CA GLN A 101 -7.57 9.45 -8.32
C GLN A 101 -8.56 10.51 -7.82
N GLY A 102 -8.11 11.75 -7.77
CA GLY A 102 -8.93 12.85 -7.31
C GLY A 102 -8.25 14.20 -7.40
N ASP A 103 -8.97 15.19 -6.90
CA ASP A 103 -8.60 16.61 -6.98
C ASP A 103 -8.43 17.20 -5.58
N TYR A 104 -7.60 18.24 -5.45
CA TYR A 104 -7.43 18.94 -4.18
C TYR A 104 -8.54 19.97 -3.97
N SER A 105 -9.31 19.83 -2.89
CA SER A 105 -10.33 20.80 -2.50
C SER A 105 -9.86 21.65 -1.31
N PRO A 106 -9.90 23.01 -1.37
CA PRO A 106 -10.38 23.86 -2.47
C PRO A 106 -9.35 24.20 -3.56
N ASN A 107 -8.04 23.99 -3.32
CA ASN A 107 -6.98 24.21 -4.32
C ASN A 107 -5.71 23.44 -3.89
N SER A 108 -4.84 23.04 -4.82
CA SER A 108 -3.56 22.35 -4.57
C SER A 108 -2.50 23.24 -3.89
N THR A 109 -2.70 24.57 -3.90
CA THR A 109 -1.77 25.58 -3.37
C THR A 109 -1.94 25.92 -1.89
N VAL A 110 -3.06 25.51 -1.26
CA VAL A 110 -3.32 25.78 0.17
C VAL A 110 -2.69 24.72 1.08
N HIS A 111 -2.08 25.18 2.18
CA HIS A 111 -1.66 24.31 3.28
C HIS A 111 -2.90 23.59 3.86
N HIS A 112 -2.92 22.26 3.82
CA HIS A 112 -4.04 21.37 4.21
C HIS A 112 -5.19 21.23 3.21
N ALA A 113 -4.92 21.29 1.90
CA ALA A 113 -5.88 20.87 0.89
C ALA A 113 -6.38 19.43 1.16
N LYS A 114 -7.70 19.24 1.12
CA LYS A 114 -8.30 17.92 1.31
C LYS A 114 -8.31 17.17 -0.01
N HIS A 115 -8.00 15.88 0.06
CA HIS A 115 -8.09 14.96 -1.07
C HIS A 115 -9.56 14.67 -1.38
N ASN A 116 -10.05 15.07 -2.55
CA ASN A 116 -11.39 14.72 -3.03
C ASN A 116 -11.30 13.62 -4.07
N VAL A 117 -11.47 12.36 -3.63
CA VAL A 117 -11.36 11.20 -4.52
C VAL A 117 -12.59 11.09 -5.43
N THR A 118 -12.36 11.21 -6.74
CA THR A 118 -13.40 11.20 -7.77
C THR A 118 -13.60 9.82 -8.36
N HIS A 119 -12.53 9.03 -8.55
CA HIS A 119 -12.60 7.72 -9.17
C HIS A 119 -11.61 6.74 -8.53
N CYS A 120 -11.98 5.47 -8.42
CA CYS A 120 -11.10 4.40 -7.95
C CYS A 120 -11.19 3.23 -8.93
N SER A 121 -10.04 2.61 -9.19
CA SER A 121 -9.94 1.38 -9.95
C SER A 121 -10.55 0.20 -9.21
N LYS A 122 -10.92 -0.85 -9.94
CA LYS A 122 -11.41 -2.10 -9.35
C LYS A 122 -10.25 -2.86 -8.68
N SER A 123 -10.42 -3.19 -7.40
CA SER A 123 -9.45 -3.98 -6.64
C SER A 123 -9.14 -5.32 -7.31
N THR A 124 -7.85 -5.57 -7.56
CA THR A 124 -7.35 -6.79 -8.21
C THR A 124 -6.09 -7.30 -7.52
N LEU A 125 -6.05 -8.59 -7.21
CA LEU A 125 -4.91 -9.26 -6.54
C LEU A 125 -3.58 -9.21 -7.33
N GLY A 126 -3.65 -8.95 -8.63
CA GLY A 126 -2.50 -8.77 -9.52
C GLY A 126 -2.34 -7.32 -10.00
N PHE A 127 -2.86 -6.36 -9.24
CA PHE A 127 -2.76 -4.95 -9.60
C PHE A 127 -1.30 -4.50 -9.67
N HIS A 128 -1.04 -3.70 -10.70
CA HIS A 128 0.22 -3.04 -10.93
C HIS A 128 -0.09 -1.71 -11.60
N PHE A 129 0.56 -0.66 -11.15
CA PHE A 129 0.40 0.65 -11.74
C PHE A 129 1.14 0.71 -13.08
N GLN A 130 0.41 0.95 -14.17
CA GLN A 130 0.94 0.99 -15.54
C GLN A 130 0.91 2.44 -16.06
N PRO A 131 1.93 3.27 -15.76
CA PRO A 131 1.97 4.64 -16.26
C PRO A 131 2.01 4.69 -17.79
N THR A 132 2.60 3.67 -18.43
CA THR A 132 2.69 3.54 -19.89
C THR A 132 1.32 3.54 -20.56
N LYS A 133 0.32 2.84 -19.99
CA LYS A 133 -1.04 2.81 -20.54
C LYS A 133 -1.77 4.13 -20.40
N ILE A 134 -1.60 4.79 -19.25
CA ILE A 134 -2.22 6.10 -19.01
C ILE A 134 -1.71 7.09 -20.05
N VAL A 135 -0.40 7.11 -20.31
CA VAL A 135 0.18 7.99 -21.33
C VAL A 135 -0.24 7.56 -22.74
N GLN A 136 -0.30 6.26 -23.03
CA GLN A 136 -0.75 5.74 -24.33
C GLN A 136 -2.21 6.11 -24.65
N ASP A 137 -3.10 6.06 -23.66
CA ASP A 137 -4.51 6.45 -23.83
C ASP A 137 -4.68 7.98 -23.97
N LEU A 138 -3.66 8.76 -23.62
CA LEU A 138 -3.62 10.22 -23.77
C LEU A 138 -2.95 10.68 -25.08
N LEU A 139 -2.27 9.78 -25.81
CA LEU A 139 -1.62 10.10 -27.07
C LEU A 139 -2.65 10.09 -28.21
N PRO A 140 -2.66 11.09 -29.11
CA PRO A 140 -3.54 11.10 -30.26
C PRO A 140 -3.20 9.94 -31.23
N ASP A 141 -4.21 9.50 -31.98
CA ASP A 141 -4.10 8.41 -32.94
C ASP A 141 -2.97 8.68 -33.95
N GLY A 142 -1.91 7.85 -33.89
CA GLY A 142 -0.78 7.89 -34.82
C GLY A 142 0.58 8.26 -34.22
N ILE A 143 0.64 8.68 -32.96
CA ILE A 143 1.92 8.88 -32.24
C ILE A 143 2.18 7.69 -31.34
N THR A 144 3.29 6.99 -31.58
CA THR A 144 3.69 5.83 -30.78
C THR A 144 4.62 6.24 -29.63
N LEU A 145 4.77 5.39 -28.62
CA LEU A 145 5.68 5.65 -27.50
C LEU A 145 7.15 5.80 -27.95
N ASP A 146 7.50 5.24 -29.11
CA ASP A 146 8.83 5.36 -29.69
C ASP A 146 9.09 6.77 -30.23
N ASP A 147 8.05 7.46 -30.72
CA ASP A 147 8.16 8.82 -31.28
C ASP A 147 8.44 9.87 -30.19
N ILE A 148 7.91 9.66 -28.99
CA ILE A 148 8.16 10.52 -27.82
C ILE A 148 9.42 10.11 -27.05
N HIS A 149 10.23 9.19 -27.58
CA HIS A 149 11.41 8.64 -26.90
C HIS A 149 11.09 8.14 -25.49
N TRP A 150 9.99 7.39 -25.33
CA TRP A 150 9.58 6.92 -24.02
C TRP A 150 10.72 6.13 -23.34
N PRO A 151 11.20 6.56 -22.16
CA PRO A 151 12.38 5.95 -21.57
C PRO A 151 12.13 4.47 -21.24
N SER A 152 13.02 3.60 -21.70
CA SER A 152 13.01 2.18 -21.35
C SER A 152 13.18 1.94 -19.84
N ASP A 153 13.68 2.93 -19.09
CA ASP A 153 13.71 2.92 -17.64
C ASP A 153 12.31 2.89 -17.01
N ILE A 154 11.30 3.50 -17.64
CA ILE A 154 9.92 3.52 -17.13
C ILE A 154 9.25 2.17 -17.36
N THR A 155 9.45 1.57 -18.54
CA THR A 155 8.92 0.24 -18.84
C THR A 155 9.59 -0.85 -17.99
N ASN A 156 10.90 -0.73 -17.74
CA ASN A 156 11.63 -1.60 -16.80
C ASN A 156 11.16 -1.41 -15.35
N ALA A 157 10.90 -0.17 -14.93
CA ALA A 157 10.34 0.12 -13.61
C ALA A 157 8.93 -0.45 -13.46
N GLU A 158 8.07 -0.33 -14.47
CA GLU A 158 6.74 -0.92 -14.50
C GLU A 158 6.80 -2.45 -14.36
N HIS A 159 7.67 -3.10 -15.13
CA HIS A 159 7.85 -4.55 -15.03
C HIS A 159 8.33 -4.97 -13.62
N THR A 160 9.28 -4.23 -13.06
CA THR A 160 9.79 -4.49 -11.71
C THR A 160 8.70 -4.30 -10.66
N ILE A 161 7.94 -3.19 -10.73
CA ILE A 161 6.83 -2.90 -9.82
C ILE A 161 5.77 -3.99 -9.92
N LYS A 162 5.44 -4.46 -11.13
CA LYS A 162 4.47 -5.54 -11.34
C LYS A 162 4.86 -6.84 -10.66
N VAL A 163 6.12 -7.26 -10.79
CA VAL A 163 6.61 -8.48 -10.15
C VAL A 163 6.59 -8.33 -8.63
N VAL A 164 7.11 -7.21 -8.13
CA VAL A 164 7.26 -6.97 -6.70
C VAL A 164 5.90 -6.75 -6.01
N SER A 165 4.97 -6.01 -6.63
CA SER A 165 3.62 -5.79 -6.09
C SER A 165 2.83 -7.10 -5.99
N ARG A 166 2.91 -7.95 -7.01
CA ARG A 166 2.27 -9.28 -6.98
C ARG A 166 2.83 -10.15 -5.87
N ILE A 167 4.14 -10.18 -5.72
CA ILE A 167 4.80 -10.93 -4.63
C ILE A 167 4.31 -10.42 -3.28
N MET A 168 4.34 -9.10 -3.07
CA MET A 168 3.88 -8.45 -1.85
C MET A 168 2.43 -8.84 -1.50
N VAL A 169 1.51 -8.76 -2.45
CA VAL A 169 0.10 -9.13 -2.26
C VAL A 169 -0.06 -10.62 -1.88
N ILE A 170 0.67 -11.51 -2.55
CA ILE A 170 0.66 -12.95 -2.22
C ILE A 170 1.11 -13.19 -0.77
N PHE A 171 2.21 -12.57 -0.34
CA PHE A 171 2.69 -12.69 1.03
C PHE A 171 1.70 -12.13 2.06
N TYR A 172 1.03 -11.00 1.75
CA TYR A 172 -0.04 -10.47 2.61
C TYR A 172 -1.20 -11.44 2.76
N ILE A 173 -1.68 -12.07 1.67
CA ILE A 173 -2.78 -13.05 1.74
C ILE A 173 -2.39 -14.23 2.63
N ILE A 174 -1.19 -14.78 2.43
CA ILE A 174 -0.69 -15.89 3.25
C ILE A 174 -0.63 -15.48 4.72
N GLY A 175 -0.07 -14.29 5.01
CA GLY A 175 -0.01 -13.75 6.37
C GLY A 175 -1.38 -13.50 7.01
N ILE A 176 -2.36 -13.02 6.24
CA ILE A 176 -3.75 -12.82 6.69
C ILE A 176 -4.41 -14.17 7.02
N VAL A 177 -4.26 -15.17 6.16
CA VAL A 177 -4.82 -16.51 6.40
C VAL A 177 -4.18 -17.12 7.65
N LEU A 178 -2.86 -17.05 7.77
CA LEU A 178 -2.14 -17.58 8.94
C LEU A 178 -2.49 -16.84 10.23
N SER A 179 -2.63 -15.51 10.22
CA SER A 179 -3.09 -14.75 11.39
C SER A 179 -4.56 -15.06 11.75
N GLY A 180 -5.41 -15.35 10.76
CA GLY A 180 -6.74 -15.88 11.00
C GLY A 180 -6.73 -17.26 11.67
N VAL A 181 -5.87 -18.17 11.20
CA VAL A 181 -5.67 -19.48 11.84
C VAL A 181 -5.08 -19.33 13.25
N ALA A 182 -4.15 -18.40 13.46
CA ALA A 182 -3.60 -18.06 14.78
C ALA A 182 -4.71 -17.59 15.74
N MET A 183 -5.64 -16.76 15.27
CA MET A 183 -6.80 -16.31 16.05
C MET A 183 -7.68 -17.50 16.48
N PHE A 184 -8.01 -18.42 15.57
CA PHE A 184 -8.82 -19.59 15.90
C PHE A 184 -8.11 -20.57 16.85
N THR A 185 -6.81 -20.79 16.63
CA THR A 185 -6.00 -21.67 17.49
C THR A 185 -5.80 -21.08 18.89
N ALA A 186 -5.62 -19.76 19.01
CA ALA A 186 -5.55 -19.07 20.29
C ALA A 186 -6.88 -19.15 21.06
N ALA A 187 -8.03 -19.01 20.36
CA ALA A 187 -9.35 -19.16 20.95
C ALA A 187 -9.60 -20.61 21.44
N ALA A 188 -9.27 -21.61 20.61
CA ALA A 188 -9.37 -23.02 21.00
C ALA A 188 -8.43 -23.35 22.18
N GLY A 189 -7.25 -22.74 22.23
CA GLY A 189 -6.27 -22.87 23.32
C GLY A 189 -6.77 -22.43 24.69
N ILE A 190 -7.86 -21.64 24.77
CA ILE A 190 -8.50 -21.28 26.04
C ILE A 190 -9.20 -22.49 26.67
N PHE A 191 -9.76 -23.37 25.83
CA PHE A 191 -10.53 -24.54 26.26
C PHE A 191 -9.68 -25.83 26.33
N THR A 192 -8.59 -25.91 25.55
CA THR A 192 -7.75 -27.11 25.49
C THR A 192 -6.61 -27.08 26.51
N ASN A 193 -6.27 -28.25 27.08
CA ASN A 193 -5.24 -28.38 28.12
C ASN A 193 -3.93 -29.04 27.67
N GLY A 194 -3.66 -29.12 26.38
CA GLY A 194 -2.49 -29.84 25.84
C GLY A 194 -1.26 -28.96 25.57
N ARG A 195 -0.06 -29.46 25.91
CA ARG A 195 1.23 -28.85 25.54
C ARG A 195 1.43 -28.79 24.01
N LEU A 196 0.89 -29.78 23.30
CA LEU A 196 0.91 -29.84 21.83
C LEU A 196 0.17 -28.66 21.18
N SER A 197 -0.97 -28.25 21.77
CA SER A 197 -1.77 -27.12 21.28
C SER A 197 -1.00 -25.80 21.37
N ALA A 198 -0.20 -25.61 22.41
CA ALA A 198 0.63 -24.41 22.57
C ALA A 198 1.78 -24.37 21.55
N PHE A 199 2.37 -25.51 21.20
CA PHE A 199 3.39 -25.61 20.17
C PHE A 199 2.84 -25.28 18.77
N PHE A 200 1.68 -25.82 18.41
CA PHE A 200 1.03 -25.48 17.14
C PHE A 200 0.67 -24.00 17.05
N ASN A 201 0.14 -23.40 18.12
CA ASN A 201 -0.16 -21.98 18.16
C ASN A 201 1.10 -21.13 17.92
N TRP A 202 2.20 -21.45 18.62
CA TRP A 202 3.49 -20.79 18.42
C TRP A 202 3.99 -20.90 16.98
N LEU A 203 3.92 -22.09 16.38
CA LEU A 203 4.37 -22.31 15.00
C LEU A 203 3.58 -21.46 14.00
N VAL A 204 2.26 -21.39 14.16
CA VAL A 204 1.39 -20.57 13.30
C VAL A 204 1.69 -19.07 13.52
N ASP A 205 1.85 -18.63 14.77
CA ASP A 205 2.18 -17.24 15.09
C ASP A 205 3.50 -16.79 14.44
N VAL A 206 4.54 -17.62 14.52
CA VAL A 206 5.85 -17.34 13.90
C VAL A 206 5.74 -17.28 12.39
N LEU A 207 5.00 -18.21 11.77
CA LEU A 207 4.84 -18.23 10.32
C LEU A 207 4.05 -17.00 9.82
N ALA A 208 3.00 -16.60 10.55
CA ALA A 208 2.26 -15.37 10.29
C ALA A 208 3.15 -14.12 10.46
N PHE A 209 3.97 -14.06 11.52
CA PHE A 209 4.94 -12.97 11.73
C PHE A 209 5.94 -12.85 10.55
N VAL A 210 6.55 -13.96 10.15
CA VAL A 210 7.55 -13.95 9.07
C VAL A 210 6.92 -13.53 7.74
N THR A 211 5.76 -14.09 7.40
CA THR A 211 5.09 -13.79 6.12
C THR A 211 4.59 -12.34 6.04
N LEU A 212 3.97 -11.82 7.11
CA LEU A 212 3.61 -10.39 7.19
C LEU A 212 4.84 -9.49 7.20
N GLY A 213 5.90 -9.84 7.93
CA GLY A 213 7.13 -9.06 7.98
C GLY A 213 7.84 -8.97 6.63
N VAL A 214 7.88 -10.05 5.85
CA VAL A 214 8.37 -10.04 4.47
C VAL A 214 7.50 -9.13 3.60
N ALA A 215 6.17 -9.24 3.70
CA ALA A 215 5.26 -8.36 2.95
C ALA A 215 5.46 -6.87 3.29
N SER A 216 5.57 -6.53 4.58
CA SER A 216 5.86 -5.16 5.05
C SER A 216 7.20 -4.64 4.55
N ALA A 217 8.24 -5.48 4.56
CA ALA A 217 9.57 -5.12 4.07
C ALA A 217 9.56 -4.86 2.55
N VAL A 218 8.92 -5.73 1.78
CA VAL A 218 8.76 -5.54 0.32
C VAL A 218 7.98 -4.27 0.02
N ALA A 219 6.86 -4.02 0.72
CA ALA A 219 6.08 -2.80 0.55
C ALA A 219 6.93 -1.54 0.85
N THR A 220 7.75 -1.59 1.90
CA THR A 220 8.68 -0.50 2.25
C THR A 220 9.72 -0.25 1.17
N ALA A 221 10.28 -1.33 0.58
CA ALA A 221 11.22 -1.21 -0.53
C ALA A 221 10.56 -0.57 -1.75
N VAL A 222 9.34 -0.99 -2.13
CA VAL A 222 8.59 -0.38 -3.24
C VAL A 222 8.33 1.10 -2.99
N MET A 223 7.86 1.47 -1.78
CA MET A 223 7.63 2.87 -1.41
C MET A 223 8.87 3.73 -1.59
N VAL A 224 10.03 3.28 -1.10
CA VAL A 224 11.29 4.03 -1.17
C VAL A 224 11.80 4.12 -2.60
N ILE A 225 11.78 3.02 -3.36
CA ILE A 225 12.25 3.01 -4.75
C ILE A 225 11.37 3.90 -5.61
N ALA A 226 10.03 3.75 -5.52
CA ALA A 226 9.10 4.53 -6.33
C ALA A 226 9.24 6.04 -6.04
N THR A 227 9.17 6.44 -4.76
CA THR A 227 9.28 7.86 -4.38
C THR A 227 10.61 8.47 -4.77
N ASN A 228 11.74 7.77 -4.56
CA ASN A 228 13.05 8.27 -4.95
C ASN A 228 13.21 8.38 -6.48
N ARG A 229 12.60 7.47 -7.26
CA ARG A 229 12.66 7.51 -8.72
C ARG A 229 11.77 8.63 -9.28
N ILE A 230 10.57 8.79 -8.75
CA ILE A 230 9.64 9.83 -9.20
C ILE A 230 10.14 11.22 -8.80
N ASN A 231 10.63 11.38 -7.57
CA ASN A 231 11.09 12.68 -7.07
C ASN A 231 12.34 13.22 -7.78
N LYS A 232 13.05 12.39 -8.56
CA LYS A 232 14.13 12.87 -9.44
C LYS A 232 13.62 13.72 -10.60
N TYR A 233 12.38 13.52 -11.01
CA TYR A 233 11.77 14.22 -12.14
C TYR A 233 10.88 15.37 -11.67
N THR A 234 10.72 15.61 -10.36
CA THR A 234 9.87 16.69 -9.84
C THR A 234 10.24 18.05 -10.42
N ASP A 235 11.53 18.38 -10.52
CA ASP A 235 11.95 19.68 -11.05
C ASP A 235 11.77 19.80 -12.57
N GLN A 236 11.76 18.68 -13.30
CA GLN A 236 11.70 18.67 -14.76
C GLN A 236 10.26 18.65 -15.28
N ILE A 237 9.39 17.87 -14.65
CA ILE A 237 8.01 17.65 -15.11
C ILE A 237 6.95 18.11 -14.11
N GLY A 238 7.31 18.45 -12.88
CA GLY A 238 6.38 18.90 -11.84
C GLY A 238 5.63 17.79 -11.11
N ILE A 239 6.07 16.53 -11.22
CA ILE A 239 5.45 15.38 -10.55
C ILE A 239 6.16 15.10 -9.22
N ALA A 240 5.43 15.06 -8.12
CA ALA A 240 5.98 14.75 -6.80
C ALA A 240 5.33 13.47 -6.23
N SER A 241 6.11 12.63 -5.55
CA SER A 241 5.61 11.43 -4.89
C SER A 241 5.93 11.42 -3.40
N SER A 242 4.91 11.11 -2.60
CA SER A 242 4.98 11.00 -1.14
C SER A 242 4.78 9.56 -0.69
N LYS A 243 5.41 9.21 0.44
CA LYS A 243 5.31 7.88 1.06
C LYS A 243 4.05 7.81 1.92
N GLY A 244 3.35 6.68 1.84
CA GLY A 244 2.18 6.38 2.66
C GLY A 244 2.53 6.03 4.10
N GLY A 245 2.66 7.03 4.97
CA GLY A 245 3.07 6.82 6.37
C GLY A 245 2.08 5.97 7.18
N LYS A 246 0.77 6.14 6.95
CA LYS A 246 -0.29 5.39 7.65
C LYS A 246 -0.31 3.91 7.26
N PHE A 247 -0.16 3.58 5.97
CA PHE A 247 0.00 2.20 5.52
C PHE A 247 1.22 1.55 6.16
N LEU A 248 2.38 2.23 6.15
CA LEU A 248 3.61 1.74 6.76
C LEU A 248 3.41 1.50 8.26
N ALA A 249 2.78 2.42 8.98
CA ALA A 249 2.48 2.27 10.39
C ALA A 249 1.58 1.05 10.66
N MET A 250 0.52 0.84 9.87
CA MET A 250 -0.40 -0.28 10.06
C MET A 250 0.21 -1.64 9.75
N THR A 251 0.96 -1.77 8.65
CA THR A 251 1.61 -3.04 8.29
C THR A 251 2.69 -3.43 9.30
N TRP A 252 3.51 -2.48 9.75
CA TRP A 252 4.53 -2.75 10.77
C TRP A 252 3.92 -2.96 12.16
N ALA A 253 2.81 -2.31 12.49
CA ALA A 253 2.07 -2.59 13.72
C ALA A 253 1.49 -4.01 13.72
N ALA A 254 0.90 -4.47 12.61
CA ALA A 254 0.43 -5.85 12.47
C ALA A 254 1.57 -6.86 12.68
N THR A 255 2.72 -6.62 12.04
CA THR A 255 3.93 -7.43 12.19
C THR A 255 4.46 -7.45 13.62
N ALA A 256 4.55 -6.29 14.29
CA ALA A 256 5.01 -6.19 15.67
C ALA A 256 4.08 -6.91 16.66
N VAL A 257 2.76 -6.79 16.47
CA VAL A 257 1.78 -7.46 17.32
C VAL A 257 1.81 -8.98 17.11
N MET A 258 2.04 -9.48 15.89
CA MET A 258 2.26 -10.92 15.66
C MET A 258 3.56 -11.41 16.30
N LEU A 259 4.62 -10.59 16.28
CA LEU A 259 5.86 -10.91 17.00
C LEU A 259 5.59 -11.09 18.49
N LEU A 260 4.84 -10.17 19.11
CA LEU A 260 4.44 -10.28 20.51
C LEU A 260 3.60 -11.53 20.78
N ALA A 261 2.64 -11.85 19.91
CA ALA A 261 1.85 -13.09 20.00
C ALA A 261 2.77 -14.32 20.01
N SER A 262 3.74 -14.38 19.09
CA SER A 262 4.70 -15.47 19.00
C SER A 262 5.55 -15.63 20.26
N PHE A 263 6.03 -14.54 20.87
CA PHE A 263 6.77 -14.59 22.13
C PHE A 263 5.91 -15.09 23.29
N VAL A 264 4.68 -14.61 23.39
CA VAL A 264 3.75 -15.04 24.45
C VAL A 264 3.42 -16.54 24.29
N SER A 265 3.20 -17.00 23.06
CA SER A 265 2.95 -18.42 22.76
C SER A 265 4.16 -19.30 23.06
N LEU A 266 5.38 -18.80 22.80
CA LEU A 266 6.63 -19.48 23.17
C LEU A 266 6.73 -19.68 24.68
N VAL A 267 6.48 -18.62 25.46
CA VAL A 267 6.48 -18.69 26.93
C VAL A 267 5.43 -19.69 27.43
N GLN A 268 4.23 -19.70 26.84
CA GLN A 268 3.19 -20.68 27.18
C GLN A 268 3.60 -22.14 26.89
N CYS A 269 4.34 -22.37 25.80
CA CYS A 269 4.88 -23.67 25.43
C CYS A 269 5.97 -24.14 26.41
N CYS A 270 6.88 -23.23 26.79
CA CYS A 270 8.05 -23.54 27.63
C CYS A 270 7.73 -23.65 29.12
N VAL A 271 6.90 -22.76 29.67
CA VAL A 271 6.63 -22.70 31.13
C VAL A 271 5.61 -23.77 31.57
N GLY A 272 4.90 -24.40 30.64
CA GLY A 272 3.95 -25.46 30.93
C GLY A 272 2.82 -25.02 31.88
N ARG A 273 1.90 -25.93 32.21
CA ARG A 273 1.03 -25.72 33.37
C ARG A 273 1.81 -26.18 34.60
N PRO A 274 1.94 -25.39 35.68
CA PRO A 274 2.21 -26.01 36.97
C PRO A 274 1.06 -26.98 37.21
N ASN A 275 1.34 -28.28 37.14
CA ASN A 275 0.42 -29.30 37.60
C ASN A 275 0.05 -28.88 39.03
N ARG A 276 -1.21 -28.52 39.27
CA ARG A 276 -1.76 -28.73 40.62
C ARG A 276 -1.61 -30.24 40.81
N ALA A 277 -0.56 -30.63 41.54
CA ALA A 277 -0.28 -32.00 41.88
C ALA A 277 -1.61 -32.61 42.34
N LYS A 278 -1.97 -33.75 41.72
CA LYS A 278 -3.03 -34.60 42.23
C LYS A 278 -2.79 -34.74 43.74
N ARG A 279 -3.74 -34.28 44.57
CA ARG A 279 -3.85 -34.75 45.96
C ARG A 279 -4.17 -36.24 45.89
N TYR A 280 -3.13 -37.06 45.72
CA TYR A 280 -3.12 -38.43 46.19
C TYR A 280 -2.55 -38.35 47.61
N GLY A 281 -3.45 -38.45 48.59
CA GLY A 281 -3.14 -38.48 50.02
C GLY A 281 -4.47 -38.62 50.76
N GLY A 282 -4.80 -39.73 51.41
CA GLY A 282 -3.98 -40.87 51.79
C GLY A 282 -4.75 -42.19 51.71
N LYS A 283 -3.97 -43.26 51.76
CA LYS A 283 -4.41 -44.57 52.21
C LYS A 283 -4.91 -44.43 53.64
N ASP A 284 -6.20 -44.63 53.88
CA ASP A 284 -6.67 -45.02 55.21
C ASP A 284 -6.74 -46.55 55.20
N GLY A 285 -5.66 -47.15 55.65
CA GLY A 285 -5.66 -48.51 56.17
C GLY A 285 -5.51 -48.42 57.68
N TYR A 286 -6.51 -48.91 58.40
CA TYR A 286 -6.40 -49.87 59.50
C TYR A 286 -7.79 -50.42 59.80
#